data_AF-A0A6L3N8S9-F1
#
_entry.id   AF-A0A6L3N8S9-F1
#
_cell.length_a   1.000
_cell.length_b   1.000
_cell.length_c   1.000
_cell.angle_alpha   90.00
_cell.angle_beta   90.00
_cell.angle_gamma   90.00
#
_symmetry.space_group_name_H-M   'P 1'
#
loop_
_entity.id
_entity.type
_entity.pdbx_description
1 polymer ?
#
loop_
_entity_poly.entity_id
_entity_poly.type
_entity_poly.pdbx_seq_one_letter_code
_entity_poly.pdbx_strand_id
1 'polypeptide(L)' 'MNPTAALPPGILFAQPLTPVANSLFLSFLVAVIPIAVALIALGVLRRPAWQASLAGLVAGLAVAI' A
#
# COMPACT_ATOMS: atom_id res chain seq x y z
N MET A 1 10.08 15.15 -13.49
CA MET A 1 9.26 16.18 -12.81
C MET A 1 10.22 17.23 -12.28
N ASN A 2 10.01 18.52 -12.59
CA ASN A 2 10.93 19.59 -12.21
C ASN A 2 10.74 19.93 -10.72
N PRO A 3 11.68 19.60 -9.80
CA PRO A 3 11.50 19.76 -8.35
C PRO A 3 11.57 21.23 -7.89
N THR A 4 11.65 22.18 -8.81
CA THR A 4 11.82 23.63 -8.54
C THR A 4 10.56 24.46 -8.79
N ALA A 5 9.39 23.85 -9.02
CA ALA A 5 8.13 24.59 -9.10
C ALA A 5 7.80 25.21 -7.73
N ALA A 6 7.79 26.54 -7.65
CA ALA A 6 7.46 27.28 -6.43
C ALA A 6 6.05 26.87 -5.94
N LEU A 7 5.95 26.47 -4.68
CA LEU A 7 4.69 26.07 -4.06
C LEU A 7 3.80 27.31 -3.86
N PRO A 8 2.47 27.20 -4.05
CA PRO A 8 1.54 28.28 -3.73
C PRO A 8 1.72 28.77 -2.28
N PRO A 9 1.50 30.07 -1.99
CA PRO A 9 1.63 30.61 -0.65
C PRO A 9 0.70 29.86 0.32
N GLY A 10 1.27 29.34 1.41
CA GLY A 10 0.57 28.54 2.43
C GLY A 10 0.83 27.02 2.37
N ILE A 11 1.48 26.50 1.33
CA ILE A 11 1.89 25.08 1.26
C ILE A 11 3.34 24.94 1.70
N LEU A 12 3.56 24.20 2.79
CA LEU A 12 4.88 24.03 3.42
C LEU A 12 5.63 22.78 2.91
N PHE A 13 4.93 21.80 2.32
CA PHE A 13 5.53 20.56 1.80
C PHE A 13 4.68 19.96 0.67
N ALA A 14 5.32 19.54 -0.42
CA ALA A 14 4.69 18.74 -1.47
C ALA A 14 5.34 17.36 -1.48
N GLN A 15 4.59 16.33 -1.08
CA GLN A 15 5.08 14.96 -1.11
C GLN A 15 5.19 14.49 -2.56
N PRO A 16 6.39 14.15 -3.08
CA PRO A 16 6.50 13.50 -4.36
C PRO A 16 6.03 12.05 -4.18
N LEU A 17 4.80 11.74 -4.61
CA LEU A 17 4.33 10.36 -4.75
C LEU A 17 4.49 9.93 -6.21
N THR A 18 5.08 8.77 -6.43
CA THR A 18 5.02 8.03 -7.70
C THR A 18 4.05 6.87 -7.54
N PRO A 19 2.73 7.10 -7.70
CA PRO A 19 1.74 6.05 -7.55
C PRO A 19 1.87 5.01 -8.67
N VAL A 20 1.31 3.83 -8.40
CA VAL A 20 1.29 2.70 -9.33
C VAL A 20 0.59 3.16 -10.62
N ALA A 21 1.31 3.07 -11.74
CA ALA A 21 0.85 3.53 -13.05
C ALA A 21 0.32 4.98 -13.07
N ASN A 22 0.87 5.87 -12.23
CA ASN A 22 0.42 7.26 -12.07
C ASN A 22 -1.05 7.41 -11.60
N SER A 23 -1.64 6.37 -11.00
CA SER A 23 -3.03 6.38 -10.51
C SER A 23 -3.10 6.08 -9.02
N LEU A 24 -3.60 7.04 -8.24
CA LEU A 24 -3.81 6.87 -6.80
C LEU A 24 -4.81 5.75 -6.50
N PHE A 25 -5.84 5.61 -7.34
CA PHE A 25 -6.84 4.56 -7.18
C PHE A 25 -6.22 3.16 -7.34
N LEU A 26 -5.34 2.97 -8.33
CA LEU A 26 -4.63 1.70 -8.50
C LEU A 26 -3.68 1.43 -7.32
N SER A 27 -2.94 2.44 -6.86
CA SER A 27 -2.12 2.33 -5.64
C SER A 27 -2.93 1.86 -4.43
N PHE A 28 -4.14 2.40 -4.24
CA PHE A 28 -5.02 1.97 -3.15
C PHE A 28 -5.41 0.49 -3.28
N LEU A 29 -5.81 0.05 -4.48
CA LEU A 29 -6.18 -1.35 -4.70
C LEU A 29 -5.00 -2.30 -4.46
N VAL A 30 -3.80 -1.93 -4.88
CA VAL A 30 -2.57 -2.70 -4.62
C VAL A 30 -2.27 -2.73 -3.11
N ALA A 31 -2.42 -1.60 -2.42
CA ALA A 31 -2.18 -1.51 -0.98
C ALA A 31 -3.14 -2.36 -0.13
N VAL A 32 -4.32 -2.72 -0.64
CA VAL A 32 -5.29 -3.59 0.05
C VAL A 32 -4.83 -5.05 0.10
N ILE A 33 -3.97 -5.50 -0.82
CA ILE A 33 -3.59 -6.92 -0.99
C ILE A 33 -3.15 -7.59 0.34
N PRO A 34 -2.20 -7.04 1.12
CA PRO A 34 -1.70 -7.71 2.33
C PRO A 34 -2.78 -7.88 3.41
N ILE A 35 -3.65 -6.88 3.54
CA ILE A 35 -4.77 -6.88 4.49
C ILE A 35 -5.83 -7.90 4.04
N ALA A 36 -6.18 -7.90 2.75
CA ALA A 36 -7.13 -8.87 2.21
C ALA A 36 -6.65 -10.31 2.44
N VAL A 37 -5.36 -10.58 2.21
CA VAL A 37 -4.76 -11.90 2.49
C VAL A 37 -4.90 -12.28 3.96
N ALA A 38 -4.56 -11.38 4.89
CA ALA A 38 -4.69 -11.65 6.32
C ALA A 38 -6.15 -11.90 6.74
N LEU A 39 -7.10 -11.10 6.23
CA LEU A 39 -8.53 -11.24 6.53
C LEU A 39 -9.12 -12.52 5.95
N ILE A 40 -8.72 -12.92 4.74
CA ILE A 40 -9.13 -14.20 4.14
C ILE A 40 -8.54 -15.37 4.95
N ALA A 41 -7.28 -15.27 5.37
CA ALA A 41 -6.63 -16.28 6.22
C ALA A 41 -7.34 -16.47 7.56
N LEU A 42 -7.72 -15.36 8.22
CA LEU A 42 -8.43 -15.38 9.50
C LEU A 42 -9.91 -15.79 9.35
N GLY A 43 -10.64 -15.16 8.44
CA GLY A 43 -12.09 -15.29 8.33
C GLY A 43 -12.52 -16.52 7.54
N VAL A 44 -11.94 -16.72 6.35
CA VAL A 44 -12.36 -17.78 5.42
C VAL A 44 -11.63 -19.08 5.72
N LEU A 45 -10.29 -19.03 5.75
CA LEU A 45 -9.45 -20.21 5.96
C LEU A 45 -9.33 -20.62 7.44
N ARG A 46 -9.78 -19.76 8.36
CA ARG A 46 -9.78 -19.98 9.82
C ARG A 46 -8.41 -20.40 10.37
N ARG A 47 -7.34 -19.84 9.82
CA ARG A 47 -5.97 -20.08 10.28
C ARG A 47 -5.69 -19.34 11.58
N PRO A 48 -4.82 -19.87 12.47
CA PRO A 48 -4.44 -19.17 13.68
C PRO A 48 -3.76 -17.83 13.33
N ALA A 49 -3.90 -16.85 14.23
CA ALA A 49 -3.51 -15.46 13.97
C ALA A 49 -2.05 -15.29 13.52
N TRP A 50 -1.13 -16.10 14.06
CA TRP A 50 0.29 -16.06 13.70
C TRP A 50 0.56 -16.48 12.25
N GLN A 51 -0.25 -17.40 11.68
CA GLN A 51 -0.11 -17.79 10.27
C GLN A 51 -0.71 -16.73 9.35
N ALA A 52 -1.82 -16.12 9.75
CA ALA A 52 -2.45 -15.06 8.97
C ALA A 52 -1.57 -13.80 8.91
N SER A 53 -0.93 -13.41 10.01
CA SER A 53 0.01 -12.28 10.00
C SER A 53 1.25 -12.57 9.15
N LEU A 54 1.79 -13.80 9.20
CA LEU A 54 2.90 -14.22 8.34
C LEU A 54 2.50 -14.16 6.85
N ALA A 55 1.31 -14.64 6.49
CA ALA A 55 0.81 -14.60 5.13
C ALA A 55 0.64 -13.15 4.64
N GLY A 56 0.09 -12.26 5.47
CA GLY A 56 -0.01 -10.83 5.18
C GLY A 56 1.37 -10.18 4.99
N LEU A 57 2.35 -10.52 5.82
CA LEU A 57 3.74 -10.03 5.69
C LEU A 57 4.37 -10.47 4.37
N VAL A 58 4.25 -11.75 4.02
CA VAL A 58 4.79 -12.29 2.76
C VAL A 58 4.12 -11.62 1.56
N ALA A 59 2.80 -11.41 1.60
CA ALA A 59 2.08 -10.68 0.55
C ALA A 59 2.56 -9.23 0.43
N GLY A 60 2.79 -8.55 1.56
CA GLY A 60 3.35 -7.19 1.58
C GLY A 60 4.75 -7.11 0.98
N LEU A 61 5.62 -8.08 1.29
CA LEU A 61 6.95 -8.18 0.68
C LEU A 61 6.88 -8.42 -0.83
N ALA A 62 5.96 -9.27 -1.29
CA ALA A 62 5.76 -9.52 -2.71
C ALA A 62 5.25 -8.27 -3.47
N VAL A 63 4.49 -7.39 -2.81
CA VAL A 63 4.06 -6.10 -3.38
C VAL A 63 5.19 -5.07 -3.38
N ALA A 64 6.10 -5.15 -2.42
CA ALA A 64 7.19 -4.19 -2.26
C ALA A 64 8.34 -4.37 -3.25
N ILE A 65 8.50 -5.58 -3.80
CA ILE A 65 9.52 -5.95 -4.79
C ILE A 65 8.94 -5.76 -6.19
#